data_AF-A0A926RV95-F1
#
_entry.id   AF-A0A926RV95-F1
#
_cell.length_a   1.000
_cell.length_b   1.000
_cell.length_c   1.000
_cell.angle_alpha   90.00
_cell.angle_beta   90.00
_cell.angle_gamma   90.00
#
_symmetry.space_group_name_H-M   'P 1'
#
loop_
_entity.id
_entity.type
_entity.pdbx_description
1 polymer ?
#
loop_
_entity_poly.entity_id
_entity_poly.type
_entity_poly.pdbx_seq_one_letter_code
_entity_poly.pdbx_strand_id
1 'polypeptide(L)'
;MKLHMDDTAFKEHLLHLRFFQMLTFKQLGDIFNCSASSAQVIYKRYGIETKQRYNLLSEMRLYDLYVKQNKTILECGAELGCSHTLVRYYLVKYKIPLRSAGAKRIEDLLKAKWNMTDYQLKKYLIELTTTHTVKELSEQMGHSKSSIRRMYKRLDIATSWR
;
A
#
# COMPACT_ATOMS: atom_id res chain seq x y z
N MET A 1 6.58 -3.04 -37.88
CA MET A 1 5.59 -1.98 -37.58
C MET A 1 6.35 -0.84 -36.90
N LYS A 2 6.71 0.21 -37.64
CA LYS A 2 7.45 1.37 -37.09
C LYS A 2 6.42 2.30 -36.48
N LEU A 3 6.30 2.32 -35.15
CA LEU A 3 5.59 3.39 -34.45
C LEU A 3 6.36 4.69 -34.72
N HIS A 4 5.80 5.56 -35.56
CA HIS A 4 6.27 6.93 -35.71
C HIS A 4 5.76 7.72 -34.50
N MET A 5 6.41 7.51 -33.35
CA MET A 5 6.26 8.37 -32.18
C MET A 5 7.47 9.30 -32.15
N ASP A 6 7.27 10.56 -31.78
CA ASP A 6 8.38 11.45 -31.47
C ASP A 6 9.09 10.98 -30.19
N ASP A 7 10.35 11.37 -30.03
CA ASP A 7 11.21 10.88 -28.93
C ASP A 7 10.65 11.23 -27.54
N THR A 8 9.83 12.28 -27.44
CA THR A 8 9.16 12.69 -26.20
C THR A 8 7.99 11.77 -25.85
N ALA A 9 7.06 11.52 -26.79
CA ALA A 9 5.93 10.62 -26.54
C ALA A 9 6.39 9.18 -26.31
N PHE A 10 7.47 8.75 -26.99
CA PHE A 10 8.04 7.42 -26.77
C PHE A 10 8.63 7.31 -25.36
N LYS A 11 9.33 8.35 -24.87
CA LYS A 11 9.83 8.40 -23.49
C LYS A 11 8.68 8.35 -22.47
N GLU A 12 7.61 9.12 -22.66
CA GLU A 12 6.43 9.09 -21.79
C GLU A 12 5.75 7.71 -21.76
N HIS A 13 5.65 7.06 -22.91
CA HIS A 13 5.11 5.71 -23.01
C HIS A 13 5.95 4.69 -22.23
N LEU A 14 7.28 4.76 -22.32
CA LEU A 14 8.17 3.93 -21.51
C LEU A 14 8.02 4.21 -20.01
N LEU A 15 7.88 5.47 -19.61
CA LEU A 15 7.60 5.83 -18.21
C LEU A 15 6.26 5.23 -17.75
N HIS A 16 5.20 5.35 -18.55
CA HIS A 16 3.88 4.83 -18.21
C HIS A 16 3.88 3.31 -18.06
N LEU A 17 4.46 2.57 -19.02
CA LEU A 17 4.53 1.10 -18.97
C LEU A 17 5.30 0.60 -17.73
N ARG A 18 6.39 1.27 -17.34
CA ARG A 18 7.21 0.78 -16.22
C ARG A 18 6.74 1.27 -14.86
N PHE A 19 6.30 2.52 -14.75
CA PHE A 19 5.98 3.15 -13.47
C PHE A 19 4.49 3.09 -13.13
N PHE A 20 3.61 3.11 -14.14
CA PHE A 20 2.16 3.02 -13.93
C PHE A 20 1.66 1.58 -14.04
N GLN A 21 2.17 0.83 -15.03
CA GLN A 21 1.78 -0.57 -15.23
C GLN A 21 2.72 -1.60 -14.57
N MET A 22 3.75 -1.14 -13.84
CA MET A 22 4.62 -1.99 -13.02
C MET A 22 5.36 -3.12 -13.78
N LEU A 23 5.54 -2.97 -15.09
CA LEU A 23 6.11 -4.01 -15.95
C LEU A 23 7.61 -4.24 -15.68
N THR A 24 8.01 -5.51 -15.66
CA THR A 24 9.43 -5.91 -15.59
C THR A 24 10.13 -5.70 -16.93
N PHE A 25 11.48 -5.68 -16.95
CA PHE A 25 12.22 -5.60 -18.22
C PHE A 25 11.97 -6.80 -19.13
N LYS A 26 11.64 -7.97 -18.57
CA LYS A 26 11.24 -9.13 -19.36
C LYS A 26 9.92 -8.88 -20.09
N GLN A 27 8.88 -8.46 -19.35
CA GLN A 27 7.57 -8.14 -19.92
C GLN A 27 7.62 -6.97 -20.91
N LEU A 28 8.45 -5.96 -20.65
CA LEU A 28 8.72 -4.88 -21.60
C LEU A 28 9.39 -5.42 -22.87
N GLY A 29 10.34 -6.35 -22.71
CA GLY A 29 10.95 -7.07 -23.82
C GLY A 29 9.89 -7.76 -24.69
N ASP A 30 8.96 -8.48 -24.07
CA ASP A 30 7.88 -9.18 -24.77
C ASP A 30 6.97 -8.20 -25.54
N ILE A 31 6.61 -7.06 -24.94
CA ILE A 31 5.77 -6.02 -25.58
C ILE A 31 6.48 -5.38 -26.77
N PHE A 32 7.78 -5.09 -26.64
CA PHE A 32 8.58 -4.46 -27.69
C PHE A 32 9.26 -5.47 -28.63
N ASN A 33 8.95 -6.76 -28.48
CA ASN A 33 9.59 -7.87 -29.19
C ASN A 33 11.14 -7.78 -29.18
N CYS A 34 11.70 -7.55 -27.99
CA CYS A 34 13.13 -7.40 -27.78
C CYS A 34 13.58 -8.11 -26.49
N SER A 35 14.89 -8.31 -26.34
CA SER A 35 15.42 -8.91 -25.11
C SER A 35 15.24 -7.97 -23.92
N ALA A 36 15.16 -8.51 -22.70
CA ALA A 36 15.12 -7.71 -21.47
C ALA A 36 16.33 -6.75 -21.36
N SER A 37 17.49 -7.17 -21.85
CA SER A 37 18.71 -6.37 -21.92
C SER A 37 18.56 -5.20 -22.92
N SER A 38 17.95 -5.45 -24.07
CA SER A 38 17.63 -4.43 -25.07
C SER A 38 16.65 -3.40 -24.51
N ALA A 39 15.60 -3.84 -23.82
CA ALA A 39 14.68 -2.95 -23.12
C ALA A 39 15.42 -2.08 -22.09
N GLN A 40 16.37 -2.63 -21.33
CA GLN A 40 17.16 -1.84 -20.37
C GLN A 40 18.07 -0.80 -21.06
N VAL A 41 18.67 -1.14 -22.20
CA VAL A 41 19.48 -0.20 -23.00
C VAL A 41 18.65 0.95 -23.53
N ILE A 42 17.43 0.69 -24.00
CA ILE A 42 16.50 1.73 -24.46
C ILE A 42 16.23 2.74 -23.33
N TYR A 43 15.95 2.27 -22.12
CA TYR A 43 15.70 3.17 -20.97
C TYR A 43 16.92 4.03 -20.64
N LYS A 44 18.14 3.45 -20.68
CA LYS A 44 19.38 4.23 -20.49
C LYS A 44 19.57 5.27 -21.58
N ARG A 45 19.29 4.93 -22.84
CA ARG A 45 19.42 5.84 -24.00
C ARG A 45 18.49 7.06 -23.87
N TYR A 46 17.28 6.88 -23.35
CA TYR A 46 16.33 7.97 -23.11
C TYR A 46 16.55 8.69 -21.76
N GLY A 47 17.65 8.40 -21.05
CA GLY A 47 17.96 9.01 -19.75
C GLY A 47 16.97 8.65 -18.65
N ILE A 48 16.22 7.55 -18.81
CA ILE A 48 15.28 7.07 -17.80
C ILE A 48 16.08 6.28 -16.77
N GLU A 49 16.36 6.93 -15.65
CA GLU A 49 17.06 6.29 -14.55
C GLU A 49 16.26 5.09 -14.01
N THR A 50 16.81 3.90 -14.22
CA THR A 50 16.22 2.64 -13.78
C THR A 50 16.17 2.48 -12.25
N LYS A 51 16.82 3.41 -11.53
CA LYS A 51 16.84 3.55 -10.07
C LYS A 51 15.60 4.28 -9.51
N GLN A 52 14.60 4.63 -10.31
CA GLN A 52 13.40 5.31 -9.75
C GLN A 52 12.43 4.41 -8.97
N ARG A 53 12.66 3.09 -8.88
CA ARG A 53 11.95 2.23 -7.90
C ARG A 53 12.18 2.67 -6.45
N TYR A 54 13.22 3.46 -6.19
CA TYR A 54 13.60 3.92 -4.86
C TYR A 54 12.77 5.11 -4.36
N ASN A 55 12.10 5.86 -5.25
CA ASN A 55 11.34 7.05 -4.85
C ASN A 55 10.00 6.69 -4.17
N LEU A 56 9.39 5.57 -4.60
CA LEU A 56 8.18 5.01 -4.00
C LEU A 56 8.45 4.37 -2.63
N LEU A 57 9.67 3.84 -2.43
CA LEU A 57 10.16 3.28 -1.16
C LEU A 57 10.96 4.33 -0.36
N SER A 58 10.59 5.61 -0.46
CA SER A 58 11.16 6.64 0.40
C SER A 58 10.70 6.44 1.84
N GLU A 59 11.52 6.90 2.79
CA GLU A 59 11.22 6.84 4.23
C GLU A 59 9.88 7.50 4.53
N MET A 60 9.64 8.70 3.98
CA MET A 60 8.40 9.44 4.17
C MET A 60 7.18 8.64 3.68
N ARG A 61 7.27 7.96 2.54
CA ARG A 61 6.15 7.16 2.05
C ARG A 61 5.91 5.91 2.85
N LEU A 62 6.96 5.19 3.23
CA LEU A 62 6.82 4.03 4.09
C LEU A 62 6.30 4.41 5.47
N TYR A 63 6.74 5.53 6.04
CA TYR A 63 6.19 6.05 7.29
C TYR A 63 4.71 6.41 7.15
N ASP A 64 4.33 7.07 6.05
CA ASP A 64 2.93 7.41 5.83
C ASP A 64 2.05 6.15 5.67
N LEU A 65 2.42 5.22 4.79
CA LEU A 65 1.63 3.99 4.56
C LEU A 65 1.64 3.06 5.79
N TYR A 66 2.82 2.79 6.34
CA TYR A 66 3.00 1.83 7.42
C TYR A 66 2.65 2.42 8.78
N VAL A 67 3.09 3.63 9.12
CA VAL A 67 2.85 4.18 10.46
C VAL A 67 1.55 4.97 10.51
N LYS A 68 1.35 5.95 9.60
CA LYS A 68 0.18 6.84 9.64
C LYS A 68 -1.10 6.14 9.15
N GLN A 69 -1.03 5.40 8.05
CA GLN A 69 -2.16 4.68 7.46
C GLN A 69 -2.32 3.25 8.00
N ASN A 70 -1.36 2.78 8.82
CA ASN A 70 -1.37 1.47 9.49
C ASN A 70 -1.50 0.27 8.54
N LYS A 71 -1.11 0.44 7.27
CA LYS A 71 -1.13 -0.64 6.28
C LYS A 71 -0.17 -1.76 6.65
N THR A 72 -0.51 -2.98 6.30
CA THR A 72 0.39 -4.13 6.48
C THR A 72 1.55 -4.04 5.49
N ILE A 73 2.63 -4.77 5.76
CA ILE A 73 3.75 -4.86 4.81
C ILE A 73 3.28 -5.37 3.44
N LEU A 74 2.30 -6.28 3.42
CA LEU A 74 1.68 -6.80 2.21
C LEU A 74 0.90 -5.72 1.45
N GLU A 75 0.05 -4.96 2.12
CA GLU A 75 -0.72 -3.87 1.51
C GLU A 75 0.17 -2.73 1.03
N CYS A 76 1.19 -2.35 1.82
CA CYS A 76 2.21 -1.41 1.38
C CYS A 76 2.91 -1.93 0.11
N GLY A 77 3.19 -3.23 0.03
CA GLY A 77 3.77 -3.85 -1.15
C GLY A 77 2.86 -3.75 -2.36
N ALA A 78 1.58 -4.12 -2.20
CA ALA A 78 0.59 -4.04 -3.25
C ALA A 78 0.40 -2.61 -3.79
N GLU A 79 0.31 -1.62 -2.89
CA GLU A 79 0.13 -0.22 -3.24
C GLU A 79 1.38 0.42 -3.86
N LEU A 80 2.56 0.04 -3.39
CA LEU A 80 3.83 0.50 -3.95
C LEU A 80 4.28 -0.35 -5.16
N GLY A 81 3.50 -1.35 -5.55
CA GLY A 81 3.80 -2.31 -6.61
C GLY A 81 5.13 -3.06 -6.41
N CYS A 82 5.45 -3.41 -5.16
CA CYS A 82 6.67 -4.12 -4.81
C CYS A 82 6.41 -5.30 -3.86
N SER A 83 7.41 -6.17 -3.71
CA SER A 83 7.27 -7.32 -2.81
C SER A 83 7.24 -6.88 -1.35
N HIS A 84 6.47 -7.57 -0.53
CA HIS A 84 6.43 -7.35 0.92
C HIS A 84 7.81 -7.52 1.58
N THR A 85 8.66 -8.39 1.04
CA THR A 85 10.06 -8.55 1.48
C THR A 85 10.85 -7.27 1.28
N LEU A 86 10.64 -6.57 0.16
CA LEU A 86 11.31 -5.30 -0.13
C LEU A 86 10.82 -4.20 0.81
N VAL A 87 9.50 -4.10 1.04
CA VAL A 87 8.94 -3.18 2.04
C VAL A 87 9.55 -3.42 3.42
N ARG A 88 9.62 -4.68 3.87
CA ARG A 88 10.25 -5.04 5.16
C ARG A 88 11.71 -4.60 5.22
N TYR A 89 12.48 -4.84 4.17
CA TYR A 89 13.88 -4.41 4.09
C TYR A 89 14.02 -2.89 4.27
N TYR A 90 13.18 -2.10 3.60
CA TYR A 90 13.25 -0.65 3.70
C TYR A 90 12.74 -0.09 5.02
N LEU A 91 11.73 -0.70 5.65
CA LEU A 91 11.31 -0.35 7.00
C LEU A 91 12.48 -0.50 7.99
N VAL A 92 13.22 -1.60 7.90
CA VAL A 92 14.43 -1.82 8.72
C VAL A 92 15.52 -0.82 8.36
N LYS A 93 15.78 -0.59 7.07
CA LYS A 93 16.80 0.35 6.58
C LYS A 93 16.57 1.77 7.11
N TYR A 94 15.33 2.22 7.17
CA TYR A 94 14.96 3.54 7.71
C TYR A 94 14.65 3.54 9.22
N LYS A 95 14.95 2.45 9.93
CA LYS A 95 14.72 2.31 11.38
C LYS A 95 13.25 2.54 11.78
N ILE A 96 12.30 2.26 10.89
CA ILE A 96 10.88 2.25 11.20
C ILE A 96 10.59 0.91 11.90
N PRO A 97 10.12 0.92 13.17
CA PRO A 97 9.95 -0.31 13.94
C PRO A 97 8.97 -1.27 13.26
N LEU A 98 9.41 -2.51 13.02
CA LEU A 98 8.51 -3.55 12.56
C LEU A 98 7.54 -3.90 13.68
N ARG A 99 6.24 -3.88 13.37
CA ARG A 99 5.21 -4.44 14.24
C ARG A 99 5.51 -5.92 14.45
N SER A 100 5.41 -6.37 15.70
CA SER A 100 5.61 -7.78 16.04
C SER A 100 4.75 -8.66 15.15
N ALA A 101 5.34 -9.75 14.64
CA ALA A 101 4.60 -10.80 13.96
C ALA A 101 3.58 -11.37 14.95
N GLY A 102 2.32 -10.93 14.86
CA GLY A 102 1.28 -11.28 15.82
C GLY A 102 0.34 -10.14 16.21
N ALA A 103 0.68 -8.88 15.93
CA ALA A 103 -0.25 -7.77 16.10
C ALA A 103 -1.38 -7.81 15.06
N LYS A 104 -2.37 -8.68 15.28
CA LYS A 104 -3.61 -8.74 14.50
C LYS A 104 -4.33 -7.41 14.57
N ARG A 105 -5.00 -7.02 13.48
CA ARG A 105 -5.81 -5.81 13.48
C ARG A 105 -6.96 -6.01 14.46
N ILE A 106 -7.44 -4.90 15.04
CA ILE A 106 -8.60 -4.95 15.93
C ILE A 106 -9.80 -5.59 15.23
N GLU A 107 -10.05 -5.25 13.97
CA GLU A 107 -11.15 -5.87 13.22
C GLU A 107 -10.99 -7.39 13.07
N ASP A 108 -9.76 -7.89 12.87
CA ASP A 108 -9.50 -9.33 12.80
C ASP A 108 -9.72 -9.99 14.16
N LEU A 109 -9.34 -9.30 15.24
CA LEU A 109 -9.58 -9.76 16.61
C LEU A 109 -11.07 -9.77 16.95
N LEU A 110 -11.83 -8.75 16.55
CA LEU A 110 -13.26 -8.65 16.79
C LEU A 110 -14.05 -9.68 15.96
N LYS A 111 -13.70 -9.84 14.67
CA LYS A 111 -14.29 -10.89 13.80
C LYS A 111 -14.09 -12.28 14.41
N ALA A 112 -12.87 -12.57 14.88
CA ALA A 112 -12.58 -13.85 15.52
C ALA A 112 -13.30 -13.99 16.87
N LYS A 113 -13.33 -12.94 17.69
CA LYS A 113 -13.97 -12.95 19.03
C LYS A 113 -15.49 -13.12 18.95
N TRP A 114 -16.13 -12.54 17.94
CA TRP A 114 -17.59 -12.52 17.80
C TRP A 114 -18.12 -13.35 16.64
N ASN A 115 -17.24 -14.11 15.97
CA ASN A 115 -17.57 -14.94 14.82
C ASN A 115 -18.37 -14.18 13.74
N MET A 116 -17.89 -12.97 13.41
CA MET A 116 -18.54 -12.06 12.47
C MET A 116 -17.82 -12.03 11.13
N THR A 117 -18.60 -11.95 10.05
CA THR A 117 -18.11 -11.56 8.73
C THR A 117 -17.79 -10.07 8.67
N ASP A 118 -17.04 -9.65 7.64
CA ASP A 118 -16.70 -8.24 7.40
C ASP A 118 -17.93 -7.33 7.34
N TYR A 119 -19.00 -7.82 6.69
CA TYR A 119 -20.26 -7.10 6.59
C TYR A 119 -20.95 -6.95 7.96
N GLN A 120 -21.04 -8.04 8.73
CA GLN A 120 -21.66 -8.02 10.06
C GLN A 120 -20.89 -7.12 11.02
N LEU A 121 -19.56 -7.20 11.01
CA LEU A 121 -18.72 -6.32 11.82
C LEU A 121 -18.94 -4.85 11.44
N LYS A 122 -18.91 -4.51 10.14
CA LYS A 122 -19.11 -3.12 9.70
C LYS A 122 -20.48 -2.58 10.11
N LYS A 123 -21.55 -3.37 9.93
CA LYS A 123 -22.91 -2.99 10.35
C LYS A 123 -22.99 -2.77 11.87
N TYR A 124 -22.47 -3.70 12.65
CA TYR A 124 -22.44 -3.62 14.11
C TYR A 124 -21.67 -2.40 14.61
N LEU A 125 -20.52 -2.11 14.00
CA LEU A 125 -19.70 -0.95 14.37
C LEU A 125 -20.40 0.38 14.02
N ILE A 126 -21.17 0.45 12.93
CA ILE A 126 -22.00 1.63 12.59
C ILE A 126 -23.09 1.84 13.66
N GLU A 127 -23.81 0.79 14.05
CA GLU A 127 -24.83 0.86 15.11
C GLU A 127 -24.23 1.23 16.48
N LEU A 128 -22.98 0.82 16.74
CA LEU A 128 -22.27 1.25 17.94
C LEU A 128 -21.86 2.72 17.90
N THR A 129 -21.48 3.26 16.74
CA THR A 129 -21.07 4.68 16.64
C THR A 129 -22.23 5.66 16.87
N THR A 130 -23.48 5.24 16.71
CA THR A 130 -24.65 6.08 17.00
C THR A 130 -25.01 6.09 18.48
N THR A 131 -24.56 5.09 19.24
CA THR A 131 -24.96 4.86 20.64
C THR A 131 -23.84 5.08 21.64
N HIS A 132 -22.58 4.91 21.22
CA HIS A 132 -21.41 4.94 22.09
C HIS A 132 -20.32 5.85 21.53
N THR A 133 -19.65 6.56 22.43
CA THR A 133 -18.46 7.36 22.11
C THR A 133 -17.24 6.46 21.90
N VAL A 134 -16.23 6.98 21.19
CA VAL A 134 -14.93 6.28 21.02
C VAL A 134 -14.28 5.95 22.38
N LYS A 135 -14.56 6.72 23.43
CA LYS A 135 -14.05 6.46 24.78
C LYS A 135 -14.68 5.20 25.36
N GLU A 136 -16.00 5.11 25.36
CA GLU A 136 -16.73 3.94 25.89
C GLU A 136 -16.38 2.67 25.10
N LEU A 137 -16.25 2.79 23.78
CA LEU A 137 -15.82 1.67 22.94
C LEU A 137 -14.39 1.23 23.22
N SER A 138 -13.52 2.16 23.59
CA SER A 138 -12.13 1.86 24.00
C SER A 138 -12.10 0.99 25.26
N GLU A 139 -12.97 1.29 26.21
CA GLU A 139 -13.11 0.56 27.46
C GLU A 139 -13.78 -0.80 27.22
N GLN A 140 -14.89 -0.84 26.47
CA GLN A 140 -15.63 -2.06 26.17
C GLN A 140 -14.81 -3.07 25.34
N MET A 141 -14.02 -2.60 24.37
CA MET A 141 -13.23 -3.46 23.49
C MET A 141 -11.83 -3.75 24.03
N GLY A 142 -11.40 -3.09 25.11
CA GLY A 142 -10.04 -3.24 25.66
C GLY A 142 -8.94 -2.78 24.70
N HIS A 143 -9.23 -1.78 23.88
CA HIS A 143 -8.33 -1.28 22.84
C HIS A 143 -8.20 0.24 22.90
N SER A 144 -7.03 0.79 22.58
CA SER A 144 -6.84 2.25 22.64
C SER A 144 -7.79 3.01 21.70
N LYS A 145 -8.24 4.20 22.13
CA LYS A 145 -9.07 5.14 21.32
C LYS A 145 -8.48 5.38 19.93
N SER A 146 -7.16 5.52 19.84
CA SER A 146 -6.43 5.72 18.59
C SER A 146 -6.53 4.54 17.65
N SER A 147 -6.59 3.31 18.18
CA SER A 147 -6.74 2.11 17.37
C SER A 147 -8.18 1.92 16.87
N ILE A 148 -9.18 2.28 17.67
CA ILE A 148 -10.60 2.27 17.26
C ILE A 148 -10.88 3.31 16.16
N ARG A 149 -10.41 4.55 16.32
CA ARG A 149 -10.53 5.60 15.28
C ARG A 149 -9.93 5.15 13.94
N ARG A 150 -8.78 4.48 13.99
CA ARG A 150 -8.11 3.93 12.79
C ARG A 150 -8.86 2.75 12.18
N MET A 151 -9.56 1.95 12.99
CA MET A 151 -10.47 0.92 12.48
C MET A 151 -11.64 1.55 11.73
N TYR A 152 -12.31 2.53 12.32
CA TYR A 152 -13.43 3.23 11.68
C TYR A 152 -13.05 3.92 10.38
N LYS A 153 -11.91 4.61 10.35
CA LYS A 153 -11.40 5.22 9.11
C LYS A 153 -11.19 4.21 7.98
N ARG A 154 -10.76 2.98 8.29
CA ARG A 154 -10.49 1.94 7.27
C ARG A 154 -11.75 1.24 6.79
N LEU A 155 -12.71 1.06 7.69
CA LEU A 155 -14.02 0.52 7.34
C LEU A 155 -14.94 1.57 6.69
N ASP A 156 -14.44 2.78 6.48
CA ASP A 156 -15.20 3.92 5.95
C ASP A 156 -16.48 4.18 6.76
N ILE A 157 -16.32 4.18 8.09
CA ILE A 157 -17.39 4.45 9.04
C ILE A 157 -17.27 5.92 9.45
N ALA A 158 -18.26 6.72 9.06
CA ALA A 158 -18.35 8.12 9.44
C ALA A 158 -18.48 8.21 10.97
N THR A 159 -17.54 8.90 11.61
CA THR A 159 -17.60 9.20 13.04
C THR A 159 -18.02 10.65 13.19
N SER A 160 -19.18 10.91 13.83
CA SER A 160 -19.49 12.26 14.27
C SER A 160 -18.57 12.59 15.44
N TRP A 161 -17.61 13.48 15.23
CA TRP A 161 -16.74 13.99 16.28
C TRP A 161 -17.56 14.93 17.19
N ARG A 162 -18.45 14.37 18.02
CA ARG A 162 -19.02 15.05 19.17
C ARG A 162 -18.09 14.91 20.36
#